data_AF-A0AAJ2MMA0-F1
#
_entry.id   AF-A0AAJ2MMA0-F1
#
_cell.length_a   1.000
_cell.length_b   1.000
_cell.length_c   1.000
_cell.angle_alpha   90.00
_cell.angle_beta   90.00
_cell.angle_gamma   90.00
#
_symmetry.space_group_name_H-M   'P 1'
#
loop_
_entity.id
_entity.type
_entity.pdbx_description
1 polymer ?
#
loop_
_entity_poly.entity_id
_entity_poly.type
_entity_poly.pdbx_seq_one_letter_code
_entity_poly.pdbx_strand_id
1 'polypeptide(L)'
;MRYTDKEATRLREAVQLPNYTQIYQPKINNPNNDLNDLDVKVEFINRKDFIKAIKEVSQEFDVPFIIRVRFLGHKNDGKGNVDYGSPLSNITYFETHYHPRKEKKFRDLDYKVKINNSPIEDLTDEQYQGASIFFKSDDKKRVLEALSQKFNQISKVQTSSASLENQPSWYIPSSPIIRVSDIYVFLIKVVLFFSFTLFLCLYG
;
A
#
# COMPACT_ATOMS: atom_id res chain seq x y z
N MET A 1 -8.70 26.20 9.84
CA MET A 1 -8.16 24.82 9.83
C MET A 1 -7.87 24.43 11.27
N ARG A 2 -8.48 23.35 11.76
CA ARG A 2 -8.19 22.83 13.11
C ARG A 2 -6.80 22.19 13.10
N TYR A 3 -6.13 22.15 14.25
CA TYR A 3 -4.79 21.56 14.40
C TYR A 3 -4.73 20.10 13.88
N THR A 4 -5.82 19.36 14.03
CA THR A 4 -6.05 18.01 13.49
C THR A 4 -5.95 17.92 11.97
N ASP A 5 -6.42 18.95 11.26
CA ASP A 5 -6.45 18.95 9.79
C ASP A 5 -5.04 19.13 9.20
N LYS A 6 -4.19 19.89 9.90
CA LYS A 6 -2.79 20.14 9.51
C LYS A 6 -1.93 18.90 9.70
N GLU A 7 -2.05 18.21 10.82
CA GLU A 7 -1.31 16.97 11.08
C GLU A 7 -1.77 15.82 10.17
N ALA A 8 -3.08 15.70 9.91
CA ALA A 8 -3.60 14.75 8.94
C ALA A 8 -3.07 15.02 7.51
N THR A 9 -2.95 16.29 7.12
CA THR A 9 -2.35 16.68 5.82
C THR A 9 -0.88 16.30 5.75
N ARG A 10 -0.08 16.60 6.79
CA ARG A 10 1.34 16.21 6.87
C ARG A 10 1.53 14.70 6.81
N LEU A 11 0.63 13.93 7.45
CA LEU A 11 0.65 12.48 7.37
C LEU A 11 0.35 12.01 5.94
N ARG A 12 -0.64 12.59 5.26
CA ARG A 12 -0.93 12.27 3.84
C ARG A 12 0.29 12.51 2.96
N GLU A 13 0.88 13.68 3.06
CA GLU A 13 2.08 14.04 2.28
C GLU A 13 3.25 13.09 2.58
N ALA A 14 3.42 12.66 3.83
CA ALA A 14 4.46 11.72 4.22
C ALA A 14 4.21 10.27 3.79
N VAL A 15 2.96 9.90 3.47
CA VAL A 15 2.58 8.55 3.05
C VAL A 15 2.37 8.44 1.54
N GLN A 16 2.12 9.57 0.87
CA GLN A 16 2.04 9.64 -0.57
C GLN A 16 3.42 9.43 -1.19
N LEU A 17 3.44 8.60 -2.22
CA LEU A 17 4.60 8.35 -3.06
C LEU A 17 4.27 8.83 -4.49
N PRO A 18 4.20 10.16 -4.71
CA PRO A 18 3.84 10.69 -6.02
C PRO A 18 4.91 10.29 -7.05
N ASN A 19 4.46 9.94 -8.25
CA ASN A 19 5.31 9.49 -9.37
C ASN A 19 6.01 8.14 -9.15
N TYR A 20 5.63 7.38 -8.13
CA TYR A 20 6.02 5.98 -8.01
C TYR A 20 5.04 5.11 -8.79
N THR A 21 5.58 4.09 -9.44
CA THR A 21 4.79 2.99 -9.98
C THR A 21 4.50 2.01 -8.86
N GLN A 22 3.22 1.74 -8.62
CA GLN A 22 2.80 0.65 -7.74
C GLN A 22 2.77 -0.66 -8.52
N ILE A 23 3.26 -1.74 -7.91
CA ILE A 23 3.12 -3.09 -8.44
C ILE A 23 2.46 -4.02 -7.43
N TYR A 24 1.90 -5.11 -7.94
CA TYR A 24 1.18 -6.12 -7.19
C TYR A 24 1.92 -7.45 -7.22
N GLN A 25 1.79 -8.20 -6.12
CA GLN A 25 2.46 -9.50 -5.97
C GLN A 25 1.90 -10.50 -7.00
N PRO A 26 2.76 -11.26 -7.70
CA PRO A 26 2.31 -12.28 -8.62
C PRO A 26 1.68 -13.46 -7.85
N LYS A 27 0.54 -13.93 -8.36
CA LYS A 27 -0.16 -15.11 -7.84
C LYS A 27 0.51 -16.39 -8.35
N ILE A 28 0.62 -17.39 -7.49
CA ILE A 28 0.92 -18.76 -7.91
C ILE A 28 -0.36 -19.36 -8.50
N ASN A 29 -0.31 -19.73 -9.78
CA ASN A 29 -1.40 -20.48 -10.40
C ASN A 29 -1.42 -21.89 -9.80
N ASN A 30 -2.34 -22.11 -8.86
CA ASN A 30 -2.68 -23.45 -8.42
C ASN A 30 -3.84 -23.95 -9.30
N PRO A 31 -3.62 -24.95 -10.19
CA PRO A 31 -4.64 -25.45 -11.10
C PRO A 31 -5.83 -26.11 -10.38
N ASN A 32 -5.75 -26.34 -9.06
CA ASN A 32 -6.81 -26.92 -8.25
C ASN A 32 -7.69 -25.88 -7.52
N ASN A 33 -7.43 -24.58 -7.70
CA ASN A 33 -8.24 -23.53 -7.07
C ASN A 33 -9.44 -23.19 -7.95
N ASP A 34 -10.59 -23.76 -7.62
CA ASP A 34 -11.87 -23.48 -8.26
C ASP A 34 -12.30 -22.03 -7.94
N LEU A 35 -12.59 -21.23 -8.97
CA LEU A 35 -12.87 -19.80 -8.86
C LEU A 35 -14.20 -19.47 -8.14
N ASN A 36 -14.98 -20.48 -7.78
CA ASN A 36 -16.30 -20.36 -7.17
C ASN A 36 -16.29 -20.44 -5.64
N ASP A 37 -15.14 -20.71 -5.02
CA ASP A 37 -15.03 -20.82 -3.57
C ASP A 37 -14.64 -19.46 -2.95
N LEU A 38 -15.44 -18.96 -2.01
CA LEU A 38 -15.20 -17.69 -1.32
C LEU A 38 -14.01 -17.78 -0.33
N ASP A 39 -13.52 -18.99 -0.06
CA ASP A 39 -12.40 -19.30 0.83
C ASP A 39 -11.06 -19.61 0.10
N VAL A 40 -10.92 -19.24 -1.18
CA VAL A 40 -9.66 -19.45 -1.93
C VAL A 40 -8.50 -18.73 -1.25
N LYS A 41 -7.62 -19.49 -0.59
CA LYS A 41 -6.31 -19.01 -0.15
C LYS A 41 -5.49 -18.63 -1.37
N VAL A 42 -5.31 -17.33 -1.59
CA VAL A 42 -4.43 -16.83 -2.64
C VAL A 42 -2.99 -17.12 -2.22
N GLU A 43 -2.33 -18.02 -2.94
CA GLU A 43 -0.92 -18.31 -2.76
C GLU A 43 -0.07 -17.31 -3.55
N PHE A 44 0.87 -16.66 -2.85
CA PHE A 44 1.83 -15.73 -3.41
C PHE A 44 3.20 -16.39 -3.54
N ILE A 45 4.04 -15.85 -4.42
CA ILE A 45 5.48 -16.12 -4.39
C ILE A 45 5.98 -15.97 -2.94
N ASN A 46 6.81 -16.92 -2.48
CA ASN A 46 7.40 -16.88 -1.15
C ASN A 46 8.17 -15.55 -0.96
N ARG A 47 8.05 -14.96 0.23
CA ARG A 47 8.74 -13.70 0.57
C ARG A 47 10.22 -13.70 0.22
N LYS A 48 10.96 -14.78 0.49
CA LYS A 48 12.41 -14.86 0.21
C LYS A 48 12.70 -14.76 -1.30
N ASP A 49 11.92 -15.48 -2.10
CA ASP A 49 12.02 -15.47 -3.56
C ASP A 49 11.62 -14.10 -4.13
N PHE A 50 10.60 -13.49 -3.54
CA PHE A 50 10.17 -12.14 -3.86
C PHE A 50 11.26 -11.09 -3.57
N ILE A 51 11.84 -11.11 -2.36
CA ILE A 51 12.93 -10.21 -1.97
C ILE A 51 14.12 -10.41 -2.90
N LYS A 52 14.46 -11.66 -3.23
CA LYS A 52 15.55 -11.97 -4.15
C LYS A 52 15.31 -11.34 -5.53
N ALA A 53 14.14 -11.54 -6.13
CA ALA A 53 13.79 -10.97 -7.44
C ALA A 53 13.87 -9.44 -7.43
N ILE A 54 13.27 -8.80 -6.41
CA ILE A 54 13.29 -7.34 -6.27
C ILE A 54 14.70 -6.81 -6.09
N LYS A 55 15.53 -7.45 -5.26
CA LYS A 55 16.92 -7.01 -5.05
C LYS A 55 17.75 -7.13 -6.32
N GLU A 56 17.62 -8.22 -7.06
CA GLU A 56 18.34 -8.39 -8.33
C GLU A 56 17.98 -7.31 -9.35
N VAL A 57 16.68 -7.01 -9.53
CA VAL A 57 16.24 -5.93 -10.44
C VAL A 57 16.64 -4.55 -9.92
N SER A 58 16.55 -4.32 -8.61
CA SER A 58 17.00 -3.08 -7.97
C SER A 58 18.46 -2.80 -8.27
N GLN A 59 19.32 -3.83 -8.20
CA GLN A 59 20.75 -3.73 -8.47
C GLN A 59 21.06 -3.60 -9.96
N GLU A 60 20.36 -4.34 -10.82
CA GLU A 60 20.57 -4.32 -12.28
C GLU A 60 20.25 -2.95 -12.89
N PHE A 61 19.22 -2.27 -12.39
CA PHE A 61 18.74 -0.99 -12.94
C PHE A 61 19.08 0.22 -12.07
N ASP A 62 19.74 0.05 -10.92
CA ASP A 62 19.94 1.09 -9.89
C ASP A 62 18.62 1.79 -9.49
N VAL A 63 17.56 0.99 -9.31
CA VAL A 63 16.20 1.47 -9.02
C VAL A 63 15.80 1.08 -7.60
N PRO A 64 15.52 2.04 -6.69
CA PRO A 64 15.06 1.72 -5.35
C PRO A 64 13.62 1.22 -5.37
N PHE A 65 13.41 0.06 -4.74
CA PHE A 65 12.08 -0.46 -4.42
C PHE A 65 11.72 -0.14 -2.97
N ILE A 66 10.45 0.19 -2.75
CA ILE A 66 9.87 0.49 -1.45
C ILE A 66 8.68 -0.43 -1.24
N ILE A 67 8.72 -1.23 -0.18
CA ILE A 67 7.61 -2.06 0.27
C ILE A 67 7.03 -1.37 1.50
N ARG A 68 5.84 -0.79 1.34
CA ARG A 68 5.12 -0.13 2.42
C ARG A 68 4.20 -1.14 3.09
N VAL A 69 4.48 -1.40 4.36
CA VAL A 69 3.63 -2.20 5.23
C VAL A 69 2.88 -1.28 6.17
N ARG A 70 1.59 -1.56 6.33
CA ARG A 70 0.69 -0.82 7.20
C ARG A 70 0.15 -1.75 8.26
N PHE A 71 0.49 -1.51 9.51
CA PHE A 71 -0.11 -2.23 10.63
C PHE A 71 -1.36 -1.51 11.10
N LEU A 72 -2.49 -2.20 10.97
CA LEU A 72 -3.72 -1.86 11.69
C LEU A 72 -3.49 -2.23 13.17
N GLY A 73 -3.86 -1.33 14.08
CA GLY A 73 -3.62 -1.51 15.51
C GLY A 73 -4.09 -2.87 16.03
N HIS A 74 -3.25 -3.53 16.84
CA HIS A 74 -3.48 -4.86 17.37
C HIS A 74 -4.77 -5.00 18.21
N LYS A 75 -5.49 -6.10 17.97
CA LYS A 75 -5.55 -7.20 18.94
C LYS A 75 -4.78 -8.39 18.37
N ASN A 76 -3.54 -8.64 18.80
CA ASN A 76 -2.97 -9.98 18.61
C ASN A 76 -3.59 -10.84 19.68
N ASP A 77 -4.55 -11.67 19.30
CA ASP A 77 -5.00 -12.79 20.12
C ASP A 77 -4.03 -13.98 20.04
N GLY A 78 -2.89 -13.82 19.35
CA GLY A 78 -1.94 -14.90 19.08
C GLY A 78 -2.43 -15.88 18.01
N LYS A 79 -3.54 -15.58 17.31
CA LYS A 79 -4.18 -16.46 16.32
C LYS A 79 -4.16 -15.88 14.90
N GLY A 80 -3.48 -14.75 14.68
CA GLY A 80 -3.31 -14.15 13.35
C GLY A 80 -4.53 -13.38 12.83
N ASN A 81 -5.50 -13.04 13.69
CA ASN A 81 -6.67 -12.26 13.29
C ASN A 81 -6.33 -10.77 13.20
N VAL A 82 -6.57 -10.16 12.03
CA VAL A 82 -6.34 -8.74 11.78
C VAL A 82 -7.62 -7.95 12.09
N ASP A 83 -7.55 -6.99 13.01
CA ASP A 83 -8.64 -6.03 13.23
C ASP A 83 -8.56 -4.89 12.20
N TYR A 84 -9.38 -5.00 11.16
CA TYR A 84 -9.49 -4.00 10.10
C TYR A 84 -10.12 -2.67 10.55
N GLY A 85 -10.73 -2.60 11.75
CA GLY A 85 -11.37 -1.41 12.29
C GLY A 85 -10.45 -0.49 13.09
N SER A 86 -9.23 -0.94 13.42
CA SER A 86 -8.28 -0.16 14.23
C SER A 86 -7.38 0.73 13.37
N PRO A 87 -7.14 1.99 13.77
CA PRO A 87 -6.33 2.93 12.99
C PRO A 87 -4.87 2.50 12.88
N LEU A 88 -4.25 2.99 11.81
CA LEU A 88 -2.87 2.72 11.40
C LEU A 88 -1.88 3.23 12.45
N SER A 89 -1.45 2.39 13.39
CA SER A 89 -0.53 2.84 14.44
C SER A 89 0.91 2.94 13.93
N ASN A 90 1.33 2.06 13.01
CA ASN A 90 2.68 2.02 12.47
C ASN A 90 2.70 1.76 10.95
N ILE A 91 3.47 2.57 10.22
CA ILE A 91 3.81 2.40 8.81
C ILE A 91 5.31 2.14 8.73
N THR A 92 5.69 1.04 8.09
CA THR A 92 7.11 0.71 7.86
C THR A 92 7.38 0.65 6.37
N TYR A 93 8.41 1.37 5.95
CA TYR A 93 8.96 1.31 4.60
C TYR A 93 10.18 0.40 4.58
N PHE A 94 10.05 -0.74 3.92
CA PHE A 94 11.15 -1.66 3.65
C PHE A 94 11.78 -1.31 2.31
N GLU A 95 13.08 -1.14 2.25
CA GLU A 95 13.75 -0.57 1.07
C GLU A 95 14.93 -1.42 0.61
N THR A 96 15.11 -1.52 -0.72
CA THR A 96 16.29 -2.15 -1.31
C THR A 96 17.54 -1.27 -1.17
N HIS A 97 17.40 0.04 -1.40
CA HIS A 97 18.47 1.02 -1.22
C HIS A 97 18.33 1.68 0.16
N TYR A 98 18.43 0.87 1.21
CA TYR A 98 18.19 1.31 2.57
C TYR A 98 19.21 2.34 3.04
N HIS A 99 18.69 3.46 3.54
CA HIS A 99 19.45 4.44 4.29
C HIS A 99 18.74 4.70 5.62
N PRO A 100 19.42 4.57 6.77
CA PRO A 100 18.79 4.79 8.06
C PRO A 100 18.24 6.22 8.14
N ARG A 101 16.95 6.34 8.43
CA ARG A 101 16.27 7.64 8.60
C ARG A 101 15.59 7.66 9.97
N LYS A 102 15.44 8.87 10.52
CA LYS A 102 14.78 9.05 11.81
C LYS A 102 13.28 8.74 11.67
N GLU A 103 12.75 8.01 12.66
CA GLU A 103 11.31 7.81 12.83
C GLU A 103 10.57 9.14 12.75
N LYS A 104 9.53 9.20 11.92
CA LYS A 104 8.62 10.35 11.88
C LYS A 104 7.37 10.01 12.66
N LYS A 105 6.91 10.96 13.48
CA LYS A 105 5.72 10.81 14.32
C LYS A 105 4.67 11.82 13.87
N PHE A 106 3.45 11.34 13.74
CA PHE A 106 2.28 12.12 13.34
C PHE A 106 1.14 11.84 14.30
N ARG A 107 0.11 12.68 14.23
CA ARG A 107 -1.20 12.41 14.83
C ARG A 107 -2.26 12.39 13.75
N ASP A 108 -3.08 11.36 13.77
CA ASP A 108 -4.32 11.29 12.99
C ASP A 108 -5.47 11.18 13.98
N LEU A 109 -6.25 12.25 14.12
CA LEU A 109 -7.19 12.44 15.23
C LEU A 109 -6.47 12.22 16.60
N ASP A 110 -6.95 11.30 17.42
CA ASP A 110 -6.38 10.94 18.73
C ASP A 110 -5.30 9.84 18.65
N TYR A 111 -5.01 9.33 17.46
CA TYR A 111 -4.11 8.20 17.26
C TYR A 111 -2.70 8.66 16.91
N LYS A 112 -1.71 8.04 17.58
CA LYS A 112 -0.30 8.25 17.27
C LYS A 112 0.08 7.35 16.09
N VAL A 113 0.57 7.97 15.02
CA VAL A 113 1.05 7.26 13.84
C VAL A 113 2.56 7.42 13.76
N LYS A 114 3.27 6.30 13.57
CA LYS A 114 4.72 6.30 13.37
C LYS A 114 5.06 5.84 11.97
N ILE A 115 6.03 6.50 11.35
CA ILE A 115 6.61 6.11 10.07
C ILE A 115 8.08 5.77 10.31
N ASN A 116 8.42 4.52 10.02
CA ASN A 116 9.76 3.97 10.13
C ASN A 116 10.24 3.45 8.78
N ASN A 117 11.56 3.23 8.69
CA ASN A 117 12.16 2.58 7.55
C ASN A 117 13.15 1.50 7.99
N SER A 118 13.19 0.42 7.21
CA SER A 118 13.99 -0.77 7.47
C SER A 118 14.58 -1.30 6.17
N PRO A 119 15.69 -2.05 6.25
CA PRO A 119 16.19 -2.80 5.10
C PRO A 119 15.17 -3.87 4.68
N ILE A 120 15.07 -4.13 3.37
CA ILE A 120 14.10 -5.10 2.83
C ILE A 120 14.22 -6.51 3.43
N GLU A 121 15.42 -6.86 3.90
CA GLU A 121 15.74 -8.13 4.56
C GLU A 121 14.94 -8.36 5.85
N ASP A 122 14.54 -7.28 6.54
CA ASP A 122 13.80 -7.34 7.80
C ASP A 122 12.29 -7.56 7.62
N LEU A 123 11.80 -7.58 6.38
CA LEU A 123 10.39 -7.83 6.07
C LEU A 123 10.02 -9.25 6.54
N THR A 124 8.97 -9.39 7.35
CA THR A 124 8.47 -10.70 7.80
C THR A 124 7.41 -11.29 6.87
N ASP A 125 7.11 -12.58 7.00
CA ASP A 125 6.09 -13.25 6.17
C ASP A 125 4.69 -12.66 6.41
N GLU A 126 4.38 -12.27 7.65
CA GLU A 126 3.11 -11.62 8.02
C GLU A 126 3.00 -10.22 7.42
N GLN A 127 4.10 -9.46 7.44
CA GLN A 127 4.17 -8.11 6.87
C GLN A 127 4.11 -8.10 5.35
N TYR A 128 4.68 -9.13 4.73
CA TYR A 128 4.67 -9.32 3.29
C TYR A 128 3.24 -9.52 2.77
N GLN A 129 2.38 -10.21 3.51
CA GLN A 129 0.97 -10.38 3.16
C GLN A 129 0.22 -9.05 3.23
N GLY A 130 -0.18 -8.53 2.06
CA GLY A 130 -0.90 -7.24 1.96
C GLY A 130 0.00 -6.00 1.87
N ALA A 131 1.31 -6.18 1.71
CA ALA A 131 2.22 -5.06 1.48
C ALA A 131 1.93 -4.36 0.14
N SER A 132 2.09 -3.02 0.10
CA SER A 132 2.09 -2.26 -1.15
C SER A 132 3.52 -2.07 -1.65
N ILE A 133 3.79 -2.35 -2.92
CA ILE A 133 5.14 -2.33 -3.48
C ILE A 133 5.24 -1.18 -4.48
N PHE A 134 6.32 -0.42 -4.41
CA PHE A 134 6.54 0.77 -5.22
C PHE A 134 7.96 0.81 -5.75
N PHE A 135 8.14 1.41 -6.93
CA PHE A 135 9.43 1.85 -7.41
C PHE A 135 9.28 3.14 -8.22
N LYS A 136 10.39 3.85 -8.44
CA LYS A 136 10.42 5.02 -9.31
C LYS A 136 11.58 4.86 -10.29
N SER A 137 11.27 4.88 -11.58
CA SER A 137 12.25 4.78 -12.66
C SER A 137 11.73 5.51 -13.90
N ASP A 138 12.64 6.16 -14.62
CA ASP A 138 12.36 6.76 -15.92
C ASP A 138 12.21 5.67 -17.00
N ASP A 139 12.78 4.49 -16.79
CA ASP A 139 12.65 3.31 -17.66
C ASP A 139 11.74 2.25 -17.03
N LYS A 140 10.52 2.69 -16.68
CA LYS A 140 9.49 1.86 -16.05
C LYS A 140 9.26 0.53 -16.79
N LYS A 141 9.22 0.57 -18.13
CA LYS A 141 8.88 -0.61 -18.96
C LYS A 141 9.91 -1.72 -18.80
N ARG A 142 11.20 -1.40 -18.90
CA ARG A 142 12.27 -2.41 -18.76
C ARG A 142 12.35 -2.96 -17.34
N VAL A 143 12.16 -2.11 -16.32
CA VAL A 143 12.11 -2.57 -14.92
C VAL A 143 11.00 -3.59 -14.71
N LEU A 144 9.80 -3.35 -15.23
CA LEU A 144 8.68 -4.29 -15.11
C LEU A 144 8.90 -5.58 -15.90
N GLU A 145 9.49 -5.50 -17.10
CA GLU A 145 9.84 -6.66 -17.91
C GLU A 145 10.85 -7.55 -17.18
N ALA A 146 11.96 -6.97 -16.70
CA ALA A 146 12.98 -7.68 -15.93
C ALA A 146 12.36 -8.32 -14.68
N LEU A 147 11.52 -7.58 -13.96
CA LEU A 147 10.87 -8.08 -12.75
C LEU A 147 9.95 -9.26 -13.04
N SER A 148 9.16 -9.18 -14.11
CA SER A 148 8.30 -10.29 -14.52
C SER A 148 9.10 -11.54 -14.89
N GLN A 149 10.22 -11.38 -15.59
CA GLN A 149 11.11 -12.49 -15.96
C GLN A 149 11.74 -13.13 -14.71
N LYS A 150 12.24 -12.33 -13.76
CA LYS A 150 12.82 -12.83 -12.51
C LYS A 150 11.81 -13.61 -11.68
N PHE A 151 10.58 -13.10 -11.54
CA PHE A 151 9.52 -13.82 -10.86
C PHE A 151 9.22 -15.16 -11.52
N ASN A 152 9.05 -15.17 -12.84
CA ASN A 152 8.78 -16.40 -13.61
C ASN A 152 9.90 -17.44 -13.46
N GLN A 153 11.16 -16.99 -13.46
CA GLN A 153 12.33 -17.86 -13.29
C GLN A 153 12.42 -18.47 -11.89
N ILE A 154 12.17 -17.68 -10.85
CA ILE A 154 12.39 -18.09 -9.46
C ILE A 154 11.24 -18.95 -8.93
N SER A 155 10.00 -18.66 -9.31
CA SER A 155 8.83 -19.11 -8.52
C SER A 155 7.74 -19.85 -9.30
N LYS A 156 8.01 -20.27 -10.56
CA LYS A 156 7.03 -20.94 -11.44
C LYS A 156 5.70 -20.17 -11.62
N VAL A 157 5.66 -18.89 -11.26
CA VAL A 157 4.53 -18.01 -11.54
C VAL A 157 4.51 -17.69 -13.04
N GLN A 158 3.32 -17.40 -13.56
CA GLN A 158 3.13 -16.85 -14.90
C GLN A 158 2.69 -15.40 -14.75
N THR A 159 3.65 -14.50 -14.62
CA THR A 159 3.42 -13.05 -14.57
C THR A 159 4.00 -12.35 -15.80
N SER A 160 3.52 -11.15 -16.06
CA SER A 160 3.91 -10.25 -17.14
C SER A 160 4.04 -8.84 -16.57
N SER A 161 4.71 -7.95 -17.28
CA SER A 161 4.79 -6.53 -16.92
C SER A 161 3.42 -5.92 -16.67
N ALA A 162 2.44 -6.23 -17.53
CA ALA A 162 1.08 -5.71 -17.42
C ALA A 162 0.34 -6.25 -16.19
N SER A 163 0.48 -7.54 -15.87
CA SER A 163 -0.17 -8.13 -14.69
C SER A 163 0.41 -7.63 -13.37
N LEU A 164 1.66 -7.17 -13.36
CA LEU A 164 2.27 -6.56 -12.17
C LEU A 164 1.68 -5.17 -11.87
N GLU A 165 1.17 -4.46 -12.86
CA GLU A 165 0.57 -3.13 -12.68
C GLU A 165 -0.93 -3.17 -12.43
N ASN A 166 -1.60 -4.25 -12.86
CA ASN A 166 -3.02 -4.38 -12.71
C ASN A 166 -3.38 -4.80 -11.29
N GLN A 167 -4.17 -3.96 -10.62
CA GLN A 167 -4.70 -4.30 -9.31
C GLN A 167 -5.52 -5.60 -9.41
N PRO A 168 -5.16 -6.64 -8.65
CA PRO A 168 -5.95 -7.86 -8.61
C PRO A 168 -7.34 -7.59 -8.02
N SER A 169 -8.37 -8.29 -8.50
CA SER A 169 -9.74 -8.16 -7.99
C SER A 169 -9.88 -8.48 -6.49
N TRP A 170 -9.02 -9.37 -5.98
CA TRP A 170 -8.93 -9.74 -4.57
C TRP A 170 -8.09 -8.77 -3.73
N TYR A 171 -7.35 -7.85 -4.36
CA TYR A 171 -6.57 -6.85 -3.62
C TYR A 171 -7.53 -5.82 -3.04
N ILE A 172 -7.81 -5.95 -1.75
CA ILE A 172 -8.59 -4.97 -1.00
C ILE A 172 -7.84 -3.64 -1.12
N PRO A 173 -8.41 -2.62 -1.79
CA PRO A 173 -7.75 -1.33 -1.91
C PRO A 173 -7.39 -0.87 -0.50
N SER A 174 -6.11 -0.53 -0.31
CA SER A 174 -5.54 -0.20 0.99
C SER A 174 -6.53 0.58 1.85
N SER A 175 -6.74 0.14 3.10
CA SER A 175 -7.65 0.79 4.04
C SER A 175 -7.45 2.31 3.95
N PRO A 176 -8.50 3.06 3.61
CA PRO A 176 -8.35 4.44 3.22
C PRO A 176 -7.86 5.20 4.45
N ILE A 177 -6.64 5.73 4.38
CA ILE A 177 -6.15 6.79 5.28
C ILE A 177 -7.12 8.00 5.27
N ILE A 178 -8.09 8.03 4.35
CA ILE A 178 -8.66 9.27 3.82
C ILE A 178 -10.19 9.25 3.73
N ARG A 179 -10.93 8.18 4.09
CA ARG A 179 -12.39 8.22 3.85
C ARG A 179 -13.17 9.06 4.86
N VAL A 180 -12.72 9.16 6.11
CA VAL A 180 -13.51 9.86 7.12
C VAL A 180 -13.51 11.37 6.84
N SER A 181 -12.33 12.00 6.68
CA SER A 181 -12.32 13.45 6.46
C SER A 181 -12.86 13.86 5.09
N ASP A 182 -12.62 13.09 4.03
CA ASP A 182 -13.01 13.50 2.68
C ASP A 182 -14.53 13.37 2.48
N ILE A 183 -15.18 12.39 3.15
CA ILE A 183 -16.63 12.31 3.24
C ILE A 183 -17.20 13.51 4.00
N TYR A 184 -16.58 13.92 5.12
CA TYR A 184 -17.03 15.12 5.84
C TYR A 184 -16.83 16.40 5.03
N VAL A 185 -15.70 16.55 4.34
CA VAL A 185 -15.44 17.71 3.46
C VAL A 185 -16.41 17.72 2.28
N PHE A 186 -16.72 16.57 1.69
CA PHE A 186 -17.74 16.43 0.65
C PHE A 186 -19.13 16.79 1.19
N LEU A 187 -19.54 16.26 2.34
CA LEU A 187 -20.82 16.57 2.98
C LEU A 187 -20.93 18.06 3.32
N ILE A 188 -19.87 18.68 3.86
CA ILE A 188 -19.84 20.12 4.12
C ILE A 188 -20.02 20.92 2.82
N LYS A 189 -19.32 20.54 1.74
CA LYS A 189 -19.48 21.19 0.43
C LYS A 189 -20.89 21.03 -0.13
N VAL A 190 -21.49 19.85 -0.01
CA VAL A 190 -22.87 19.58 -0.44
C VAL A 190 -23.86 20.43 0.37
N VAL A 191 -23.74 20.46 1.70
CA VAL A 191 -24.61 21.29 2.56
C VAL A 191 -24.48 22.76 2.20
N LEU A 192 -23.26 23.29 2.06
CA LEU A 192 -23.04 24.70 1.68
C LEU A 192 -23.61 25.03 0.30
N PHE A 193 -23.46 24.13 -0.68
CA PHE A 193 -24.03 24.30 -2.01
C PHE A 193 -25.56 24.33 -1.97
N PHE A 194 -26.19 23.42 -1.21
CA PHE A 194 -27.64 23.42 -1.04
C PHE A 194 -28.12 24.66 -0.30
N SER A 195 -27.46 25.08 0.78
CA SER A 195 -27.81 26.29 1.52
C SER A 195 -27.72 27.55 0.66
N PHE A 196 -26.68 27.66 -0.18
CA PHE A 196 -26.51 28.80 -1.08
C PHE A 196 -27.59 28.82 -2.17
N THR A 197 -27.90 27.67 -2.76
CA THR A 197 -28.99 27.53 -3.75
C THR A 197 -30.35 27.87 -3.15
N LEU A 198 -30.62 27.45 -1.91
CA LEU A 198 -31.86 27.75 -1.20
C LEU A 198 -32.00 29.24 -0.87
N PHE A 199 -30.89 29.89 -0.49
CA PHE A 199 -30.85 31.33 -0.25
C PHE A 199 -31.11 32.13 -1.53
N LEU A 200 -30.51 31.72 -2.65
CA LEU A 200 -30.78 32.31 -3.97
C LEU A 200 -32.24 32.11 -4.43
N CYS A 201 -32.88 30.99 -4.11
CA CYS A 201 -34.29 30.76 -4.43
C CYS A 201 -35.27 31.55 -3.55
N LEU A 202 -34.89 31.93 -2.32
CA LEU A 202 -35.77 32.65 -1.39
C LEU A 202 -35.66 34.18 -1.51
N TYR A 203 -34.54 34.67 -2.02
CA TYR A 203 -34.22 36.11 -2.10
C TYR A 203 -33.89 36.59 -3.52
N GLY A 204 -34.08 35.73 -4.53
CA GLY A 204 -33.93 36.04 -5.95
C GLY A 204 -35.28 36.17 -6.66
#